data_AF-A0A431MFK0-F1
#
_entry.id   AF-A0A431MFK0-F1
#
_cell.length_a   1.000
_cell.length_b   1.000
_cell.length_c   1.000
_cell.angle_alpha   90.00
_cell.angle_beta   90.00
_cell.angle_gamma   90.00
#
_symmetry.space_group_name_H-M   'P 1'
#
loop_
_entity.id
_entity.type
_entity.pdbx_description
1 polymer ?
#
loop_
_entity_poly.entity_id
_entity_poly.type
_entity_poly.pdbx_seq_one_letter_code
_entity_poly.pdbx_strand_id
1 'polypeptide(L)'
;MPENVTVDELKFVAAVAGATGAVVAAVIAGVFALIGNWMNKRSEERKHLLDLCSKMATENLMRDLETAKATNAKTGKSVPVAPIDAYFIHMLTLIKAVRSSGSQQKMIEEWQRTHSTTRAAVEQAIQEDAERKK
;
A
#
# COMPACT_ATOMS: atom_id res chain seq x y z
N MET A 1 22.34 3.91 -66.68
CA MET A 1 20.94 3.78 -67.11
C MET A 1 20.16 3.32 -65.90
N PRO A 2 19.14 4.05 -65.41
CA PRO A 2 18.36 3.58 -64.27
C PRO A 2 17.55 2.35 -64.69
N GLU A 3 17.67 1.25 -63.95
CA GLU A 3 16.81 0.08 -64.09
C GLU A 3 15.37 0.47 -63.78
N ASN A 4 14.46 0.19 -64.73
CA ASN A 4 13.03 0.41 -64.53
C ASN A 4 12.51 -0.61 -63.51
N VAL A 5 12.28 -0.16 -62.28
CA VAL A 5 11.62 -0.96 -61.23
C VAL A 5 10.23 -1.34 -61.72
N THR A 6 9.92 -2.63 -61.68
CA THR A 6 8.61 -3.14 -62.13
C THR A 6 7.54 -2.90 -61.07
N VAL A 7 6.28 -2.77 -61.51
CA VAL A 7 5.13 -2.54 -60.60
C VAL A 7 4.99 -3.66 -59.55
N ASP A 8 5.38 -4.89 -59.91
CA ASP A 8 5.30 -6.05 -59.01
C ASP A 8 6.41 -6.05 -57.95
N GLU A 9 7.61 -5.56 -58.26
CA GLU A 9 8.65 -5.28 -57.26
C GLU A 9 8.19 -4.20 -56.27
N LEU A 10 7.53 -3.16 -56.76
CA LEU A 10 6.99 -2.10 -55.91
C LEU A 10 5.93 -2.62 -54.94
N LYS A 11 5.02 -3.49 -55.42
CA LYS A 11 4.00 -4.15 -54.60
C LYS A 11 4.62 -5.10 -53.56
N PHE A 12 5.66 -5.84 -53.94
CA PHE A 12 6.36 -6.74 -53.03
C PHE A 12 7.03 -5.97 -51.90
N VAL A 13 7.76 -4.90 -52.21
CA VAL A 13 8.40 -4.03 -51.20
C VAL A 13 7.36 -3.39 -50.29
N ALA A 14 6.24 -2.91 -50.85
CA ALA A 14 5.15 -2.34 -50.06
C ALA A 14 4.51 -3.39 -49.12
N ALA A 15 4.31 -4.62 -49.59
CA ALA A 15 3.76 -5.71 -48.77
C ALA A 15 4.70 -6.11 -47.63
N VAL A 16 6.01 -6.21 -47.89
CA VAL A 16 7.02 -6.51 -46.87
C VAL A 16 7.16 -5.36 -45.86
N ALA A 17 7.15 -4.11 -46.32
CA ALA A 17 7.16 -2.93 -45.46
C ALA A 17 5.90 -2.83 -44.59
N GLY A 18 4.72 -3.16 -45.14
CA GLY A 18 3.46 -3.22 -44.41
C GLY A 18 3.46 -4.32 -43.35
N ALA A 19 3.94 -5.52 -43.70
CA ALA A 19 4.02 -6.66 -42.78
C ALA A 19 5.00 -6.39 -41.63
N THR A 20 6.20 -5.86 -41.94
CA THR A 20 7.19 -5.48 -40.91
C THR A 20 6.68 -4.35 -40.03
N GLY A 21 6.03 -3.33 -40.60
CA GLY A 21 5.37 -2.27 -39.84
C GLY A 21 4.31 -2.80 -38.88
N ALA A 22 3.47 -3.74 -39.33
CA ALA A 22 2.45 -4.38 -38.49
C ALA A 22 3.06 -5.16 -37.32
N VAL A 23 4.14 -5.91 -37.56
CA VAL A 23 4.86 -6.65 -36.50
C VAL A 23 5.44 -5.68 -35.46
N VAL A 24 6.10 -4.60 -35.91
CA VAL A 24 6.66 -3.60 -34.99
C VAL A 24 5.57 -2.92 -34.18
N ALA A 25 4.44 -2.55 -34.81
CA ALA A 25 3.29 -1.98 -34.10
C ALA A 25 2.70 -2.95 -33.06
N ALA A 26 2.60 -4.23 -33.39
CA ALA A 26 2.11 -5.26 -32.47
C ALA A 26 3.05 -5.45 -31.26
N VAL A 27 4.37 -5.43 -31.47
CA VAL A 27 5.36 -5.51 -30.38
C VAL A 27 5.24 -4.30 -29.46
N ILE A 28 5.18 -3.08 -30.03
CA ILE A 28 5.03 -1.85 -29.25
C ILE A 28 3.73 -1.87 -28.43
N ALA A 29 2.60 -2.22 -29.06
CA ALA A 29 1.32 -2.34 -28.38
C ALA A 29 1.36 -3.39 -27.26
N GLY A 30 2.02 -4.53 -27.49
CA GLY A 30 2.22 -5.58 -26.48
C GLY A 30 3.00 -5.08 -25.27
N VAL A 31 4.08 -4.33 -25.48
CA VAL A 31 4.86 -3.72 -24.38
C VAL A 31 4.02 -2.74 -23.58
N PHE A 32 3.27 -1.86 -24.25
CA PHE A 32 2.39 -0.91 -23.55
C PHE A 32 1.28 -1.62 -22.77
N ALA A 33 0.71 -2.69 -23.31
CA ALA A 33 -0.30 -3.49 -22.61
C ALA A 33 0.28 -4.16 -21.35
N LEU A 34 1.50 -4.70 -21.41
CA LEU A 34 2.18 -5.27 -20.25
C LEU A 34 2.46 -4.22 -19.18
N ILE A 35 2.93 -3.03 -19.57
CA ILE A 35 3.16 -1.92 -18.65
C ILE A 35 1.85 -1.49 -17.99
N GLY A 36 0.78 -1.32 -18.77
CA GLY A 36 -0.53 -0.95 -18.27
C GLY A 36 -1.07 -1.97 -17.27
N ASN A 37 -0.94 -3.26 -17.58
CA ASN A 37 -1.36 -4.33 -16.68
C ASN A 37 -0.54 -4.36 -15.38
N TRP A 38 0.78 -4.15 -15.47
CA TRP A 38 1.64 -4.06 -14.30
C TRP A 38 1.30 -2.87 -13.41
N MET A 39 1.02 -1.70 -14.00
CA MET A 39 0.59 -0.52 -13.26
C MET A 39 -0.76 -0.72 -12.58
N ASN A 40 -1.73 -1.32 -13.27
CA ASN A 40 -3.05 -1.63 -12.72
C ASN A 40 -2.95 -2.59 -11.54
N LYS A 41 -2.21 -3.71 -11.72
CA LYS A 41 -1.98 -4.68 -10.64
C LYS A 41 -1.36 -4.02 -9.42
N ARG A 42 -0.34 -3.18 -9.61
CA ARG A 42 0.32 -2.45 -8.53
C ARG A 42 -0.60 -1.43 -7.84
N SER A 43 -1.52 -0.83 -8.58
CA SER A 43 -2.54 0.08 -8.03
C SER A 43 -3.55 -0.68 -7.18
N GLU A 44 -4.03 -1.83 -7.66
CA GLU A 44 -4.95 -2.70 -6.93
C GLU A 44 -4.32 -3.25 -5.65
N GLU A 45 -3.08 -3.72 -5.70
CA GLU A 45 -2.32 -4.15 -4.52
C GLU A 45 -2.24 -3.03 -3.48
N ARG A 46 -2.00 -1.78 -3.88
CA ARG A 46 -1.99 -0.64 -2.95
C ARG A 46 -3.36 -0.39 -2.34
N LYS A 47 -4.43 -0.41 -3.14
CA LYS A 47 -5.80 -0.23 -2.64
C LYS A 47 -6.18 -1.33 -1.64
N HIS A 48 -5.88 -2.58 -1.98
CA HIS A 48 -6.15 -3.72 -1.12
C HIS A 48 -5.38 -3.63 0.21
N LEU A 49 -4.11 -3.22 0.17
CA LEU A 49 -3.32 -3.01 1.40
C LEU A 49 -3.91 -1.90 2.28
N LEU A 50 -4.38 -0.79 1.70
CA LEU A 50 -5.02 0.29 2.45
C LEU A 50 -6.35 -0.15 3.07
N ASP A 51 -7.16 -0.91 2.32
CA ASP A 51 -8.41 -1.47 2.84
C ASP A 51 -8.15 -2.42 4.02
N LEU A 52 -7.17 -3.32 3.87
CA LEU A 52 -6.76 -4.24 4.92
C LEU A 52 -6.23 -3.50 6.16
N CYS A 53 -5.41 -2.46 5.96
CA CYS A 53 -4.91 -1.59 7.01
C CYS A 53 -6.05 -0.94 7.80
N SER A 54 -7.05 -0.44 7.08
CA SER A 54 -8.20 0.26 7.67
C SER A 54 -9.07 -0.68 8.49
N LYS A 55 -9.32 -1.89 7.98
CA LYS A 55 -10.04 -2.94 8.69
C LYS A 55 -9.31 -3.36 9.96
N MET A 56 -8.00 -3.63 9.88
CA MET A 56 -7.20 -4.01 11.05
C MET A 56 -7.11 -2.89 12.09
N ALA A 57 -6.94 -1.64 11.69
CA ALA A 57 -6.92 -0.51 12.60
C ALA A 57 -8.26 -0.37 13.35
N THR A 58 -9.38 -0.51 12.64
CA THR A 58 -10.72 -0.44 13.23
C THR A 58 -10.98 -1.61 14.17
N GLU A 59 -10.61 -2.83 13.78
CA GLU A 59 -10.80 -4.03 14.61
C GLU A 59 -9.97 -3.95 15.90
N ASN A 60 -8.72 -3.48 15.82
CA ASN A 60 -7.90 -3.25 17.01
C ASN A 60 -8.51 -2.19 17.93
N LEU A 61 -9.00 -1.08 17.38
CA LEU A 61 -9.68 -0.05 18.18
C LEU A 61 -10.93 -0.63 18.87
N MET A 62 -11.74 -1.43 18.17
CA MET A 62 -12.93 -2.06 18.75
C MET A 62 -12.56 -3.00 19.91
N ARG A 63 -11.52 -3.83 19.75
CA ARG A 63 -11.03 -4.70 20.83
C ARG A 63 -10.54 -3.93 22.04
N ASP A 64 -9.82 -2.82 21.82
CA ASP A 64 -9.33 -2.00 22.91
C ASP A 64 -10.47 -1.26 23.62
N LEU A 65 -11.48 -0.79 22.88
CA LEU A 65 -12.70 -0.22 23.47
C LEU A 65 -13.48 -1.26 24.29
N GLU A 66 -13.61 -2.49 23.81
CA GLU A 66 -14.25 -3.58 24.55
C GLU A 66 -13.47 -3.91 25.84
N THR A 67 -12.14 -3.99 25.73
CA THR A 67 -11.25 -4.27 26.86
C THR A 67 -11.31 -3.13 27.89
N ALA A 68 -11.32 -1.87 27.44
CA ALA A 68 -11.49 -0.71 28.29
C ALA A 68 -12.86 -0.73 28.99
N LYS A 69 -13.96 -1.00 28.27
CA LYS A 69 -15.29 -1.15 28.87
C LYS A 69 -15.34 -2.25 29.93
N ALA A 70 -14.79 -3.42 29.63
CA ALA A 70 -14.74 -4.54 30.56
C ALA A 70 -13.90 -4.22 31.81
N THR A 71 -12.80 -3.49 31.64
CA THR A 71 -11.93 -3.07 32.75
C THR A 71 -12.58 -1.98 33.60
N ASN A 72 -13.24 -1.02 32.97
CA ASN A 72 -14.01 0.03 33.66
C ASN A 72 -15.13 -0.59 34.51
N ALA A 73 -15.85 -1.59 33.98
CA ALA A 73 -16.90 -2.28 34.71
C ALA A 73 -16.38 -3.05 35.94
N LYS A 74 -15.14 -3.58 35.88
CA LYS A 74 -14.52 -4.33 36.99
C LYS A 74 -13.85 -3.45 38.04
N THR A 75 -13.25 -2.35 37.63
CA THR A 75 -12.36 -1.53 38.49
C THR A 75 -12.92 -0.16 38.82
N GLY A 76 -13.99 0.28 38.14
CA GLY A 76 -14.56 1.63 38.26
C GLY A 76 -13.65 2.75 37.71
N LYS A 77 -12.46 2.42 37.20
CA LYS A 77 -11.50 3.38 36.65
C LYS A 77 -11.60 3.41 35.13
N SER A 78 -11.68 4.60 34.56
CA SER A 78 -11.70 4.79 33.10
C SER A 78 -10.31 4.52 32.51
N VAL A 79 -10.20 3.51 31.64
CA VAL A 79 -8.98 3.26 30.86
C VAL A 79 -8.97 4.16 29.63
N PRO A 80 -7.93 4.99 29.43
CA PRO A 80 -7.81 5.83 28.24
C PRO A 80 -7.53 4.96 27.00
N VAL A 81 -8.31 5.18 25.94
CA VAL A 81 -8.13 4.54 24.63
C VAL A 81 -7.54 5.56 23.66
N ALA A 82 -6.55 5.15 22.88
CA ALA A 82 -5.88 6.02 21.92
C ALA A 82 -6.86 6.49 20.80
N PRO A 83 -6.65 7.67 20.21
CA PRO A 83 -7.46 8.12 19.07
C PRO A 83 -7.25 7.21 17.86
N ILE A 84 -8.28 7.09 17.00
CA ILE A 84 -8.27 6.22 15.83
C ILE A 84 -7.07 6.47 14.90
N ASP A 85 -6.62 7.72 14.79
CA ASP A 85 -5.46 8.11 13.99
C ASP A 85 -4.18 7.39 14.42
N ALA A 86 -4.02 7.13 15.73
CA ALA A 86 -2.87 6.38 16.25
C ALA A 86 -2.86 4.93 15.76
N TYR A 87 -4.04 4.30 15.64
CA TYR A 87 -4.17 2.94 15.10
C TYR A 87 -3.87 2.88 13.60
N PHE A 88 -4.33 3.88 12.84
CA PHE A 88 -3.99 4.00 11.42
C PHE A 88 -2.48 4.18 11.20
N ILE A 89 -1.85 5.08 11.95
CA ILE A 89 -0.41 5.30 11.87
C ILE A 89 0.36 4.03 12.25
N HIS A 90 -0.07 3.33 13.30
CA HIS A 90 0.54 2.07 13.72
C HIS A 90 0.49 1.02 12.61
N MET A 91 -0.69 0.80 12.02
CA MET A 91 -0.86 -0.20 10.95
C MET A 91 -0.13 0.18 9.66
N LEU A 92 -0.12 1.46 9.26
CA LEU A 92 0.64 1.95 8.11
C LEU A 92 2.14 1.75 8.28
N THR A 93 2.65 1.99 9.49
CA THR A 93 4.07 1.78 9.82
C THR A 93 4.42 0.30 9.75
N LEU A 94 3.53 -0.57 10.25
CA LEU A 94 3.70 -2.02 10.22
C LEU A 94 3.71 -2.56 8.78
N ILE A 95 2.82 -2.07 7.91
CA ILE A 95 2.82 -2.43 6.48
C ILE A 95 4.10 -1.95 5.78
N LYS A 96 4.58 -0.75 6.12
CA LYS A 96 5.85 -0.23 5.59
C LYS A 96 7.04 -1.09 6.03
N ALA A 97 7.05 -1.53 7.30
CA ALA A 97 8.02 -2.47 7.83
C ALA A 97 7.98 -3.78 7.04
N VAL A 98 6.82 -4.44 6.96
CA VAL A 98 6.61 -5.70 6.20
C VAL A 98 7.12 -5.59 4.76
N ARG A 99 6.84 -4.47 4.10
CA ARG A 99 7.21 -4.25 2.70
C ARG A 99 8.70 -3.95 2.49
N SER A 100 9.38 -3.43 3.51
CA SER A 100 10.81 -3.06 3.46
C SER A 100 11.73 -4.13 4.04
N SER A 101 11.25 -4.92 5.00
CA SER A 101 11.99 -5.99 5.64
C SER A 101 11.78 -7.30 4.90
N GLY A 102 12.82 -7.79 4.22
CA GLY A 102 12.84 -9.16 3.70
C GLY A 102 12.93 -10.24 4.80
N SER A 103 13.04 -9.87 6.08
CA SER A 103 13.14 -10.81 7.20
C SER A 103 12.20 -10.46 8.37
N GLN A 104 11.63 -11.50 8.97
CA GLN A 104 10.68 -11.44 10.08
C GLN A 104 11.26 -10.75 11.33
N GLN A 105 12.58 -10.87 11.56
CA GLN A 105 13.28 -10.21 12.67
C GLN A 105 13.17 -8.67 12.62
N LYS A 106 13.39 -8.07 11.45
CA LYS A 106 13.35 -6.61 11.29
C LYS A 106 11.94 -6.05 11.49
N MET A 107 10.92 -6.82 11.09
CA MET A 107 9.52 -6.53 11.37
C MET A 107 9.25 -6.45 12.88
N ILE A 108 9.76 -7.39 13.66
CA ILE A 108 9.58 -7.43 15.11
C ILE A 108 10.27 -6.22 15.77
N GLU A 109 11.46 -5.88 15.31
CA GLU A 109 12.24 -4.74 15.82
C GLU A 109 11.53 -3.41 15.52
N GLU A 110 11.01 -3.24 14.31
CA GLU A 110 10.26 -2.05 13.91
C GLU A 110 8.88 -1.98 14.59
N TRP A 111 8.25 -3.12 14.84
CA TRP A 111 7.03 -3.23 15.64
C TRP A 111 7.27 -2.77 17.08
N GLN A 112 8.32 -3.27 17.74
CA GLN A 112 8.69 -2.86 19.10
C GLN A 112 8.96 -1.36 19.18
N ARG A 113 9.67 -0.81 18.20
CA ARG A 113 9.95 0.63 18.11
C ARG A 113 8.67 1.44 17.97
N THR A 114 7.79 1.06 17.06
CA THR A 114 6.52 1.75 16.82
C THR A 114 5.62 1.68 18.06
N HIS A 115 5.54 0.51 18.70
CA HIS A 115 4.76 0.31 19.91
C HIS A 115 5.27 1.18 21.08
N SER A 116 6.59 1.33 21.23
CA SER A 116 7.18 2.22 22.24
C SER A 116 6.82 3.69 22.00
N THR A 117 6.82 4.15 20.75
CA THR A 117 6.43 5.52 20.40
C THR A 117 4.94 5.77 20.58
N THR A 118 4.08 4.83 20.21
CA THR A 118 2.64 4.95 20.42
C THR A 118 2.32 4.99 21.91
N ARG A 119 2.98 4.16 22.72
CA ARG A 119 2.83 4.17 24.18
C ARG A 119 3.26 5.50 24.79
N ALA A 120 4.41 6.04 24.39
CA ALA A 120 4.87 7.34 24.85
C ALA A 120 3.90 8.47 24.49
N ALA A 121 3.32 8.45 23.28
CA ALA A 121 2.31 9.42 22.85
C ALA A 121 1.01 9.31 23.68
N VAL A 122 0.58 8.09 24.01
CA VAL A 122 -0.58 7.87 24.90
C VAL A 122 -0.28 8.37 26.31
N GLU A 123 0.90 8.10 26.86
CA GLU A 123 1.31 8.58 28.18
C GLU A 123 1.35 10.12 28.23
N GLN A 124 1.83 10.79 27.18
CA GLN A 124 1.75 12.25 27.05
C GLN A 124 0.31 12.76 27.01
N ALA A 125 -0.56 12.15 26.21
CA ALA A 125 -1.96 12.56 26.12
C ALA A 125 -2.69 12.42 27.46
N ILE A 126 -2.36 11.39 28.24
CA ILE A 126 -2.90 11.20 29.60
C ILE A 126 -2.40 12.31 30.55
N GLN A 127 -1.13 12.70 30.47
CA GLN A 127 -0.57 13.78 31.28
C GLN A 127 -1.23 15.13 30.95
N GLU A 128 -1.41 15.45 29.67
CA GLU A 128 -2.07 16.68 29.24
C GLU A 128 -3.55 16.75 29.67
N ASP A 129 -4.29 15.63 29.61
CA ASP A 129 -5.69 15.58 30.09
C ASP A 129 -5.77 15.73 31.63
N ALA A 130 -4.79 15.18 32.37
CA ALA A 130 -4.70 15.35 33.82
C ALA A 130 -4.38 16.80 34.23
N GLU A 131 -3.56 17.51 33.44
CA GLU A 131 -3.26 18.94 33.65
C GLU A 131 -4.45 19.84 33.33
N ARG A 132 -5.24 19.53 32.28
CA ARG A 132 -6.45 20.30 31.92
C ARG A 132 -7.60 20.20 32.93
N LYS A 133 -7.59 19.18 33.80
CA LYS A 133 -8.64 18.92 34.80
C LYS A 133 -8.30 19.47 36.20
N LYS A 134 -7.13 20.08 36.39
CA LYS A 134 -6.76 20.85 37.59
C LYS A 134 -7.16 22.31 37.45
#